data_AF-A0A2U8P8I9-F1
#
_entry.id   AF-A0A2U8P8I9-F1
#
_cell.length_a   1.000
_cell.length_b   1.000
_cell.length_c   1.000
_cell.angle_alpha   90.00
_cell.angle_beta   90.00
_cell.angle_gamma   90.00
#
_symmetry.space_group_name_H-M   'P 1'
#
loop_
_entity.id
_entity.type
_entity.pdbx_description
1 polymer ?
#
loop_
_entity_poly.entity_id
_entity_poly.type
_entity_poly.pdbx_seq_one_letter_code
_entity_poly.pdbx_strand_id
1 'polypeptide(L)'
;MIDSREASAALADIDDIVQRVKQSQLYELASLAAVWWGVLVFAANLVTWLWPIYAAYAWVAVDVLGVGGLIALRVFDPKSHPFGAGVGIRLFLVFALFFAFGYLVTSVVGHFGPRQLGTFWPIYFMLFYTLAGLWFGYAFVAIGLGITALTLFGFFYIGEAFPLWMAFVNGGGLVLGGLWMRRI
;
A
#
# COMPACT_ATOMS: atom_id res chain seq x y z
N MET A 1 46.22 1.79 -21.35
CA MET A 1 45.57 0.47 -21.34
C MET A 1 44.83 0.40 -20.03
N ILE A 2 43.50 0.47 -20.04
CA ILE A 2 42.70 0.48 -18.80
C ILE A 2 42.93 -0.88 -18.12
N ASP A 3 43.37 -0.88 -16.86
CA ASP A 3 43.59 -2.11 -16.10
C ASP A 3 42.25 -2.80 -15.86
N SER A 4 42.17 -4.12 -16.04
CA SER A 4 40.90 -4.86 -15.93
C SER A 4 40.25 -4.72 -14.54
N ARG A 5 41.06 -4.41 -13.51
CA ARG A 5 40.59 -4.07 -12.17
C ARG A 5 39.86 -2.73 -12.11
N GLU A 6 40.37 -1.70 -12.76
CA GLU A 6 39.70 -0.38 -12.82
C GLU A 6 38.39 -0.47 -13.60
N ALA A 7 38.37 -1.22 -14.71
CA ALA A 7 37.14 -1.46 -15.46
C ALA A 7 36.09 -2.23 -14.64
N SER A 8 36.50 -3.23 -13.85
CA SER A 8 35.60 -4.00 -13.00
C SER A 8 35.07 -3.18 -11.82
N ALA A 9 35.91 -2.31 -11.23
CA ALA A 9 35.50 -1.41 -10.16
C ALA A 9 34.49 -0.36 -10.66
N ALA A 10 34.74 0.22 -11.84
CA ALA A 10 33.82 1.18 -12.44
C ALA A 10 32.45 0.54 -12.81
N LEU A 11 32.45 -0.72 -13.27
CA LEU A 11 31.21 -1.47 -13.52
C LEU A 11 30.45 -1.78 -12.22
N ALA A 12 31.16 -2.15 -11.15
CA ALA A 12 30.55 -2.38 -9.83
C ALA A 12 29.91 -1.11 -9.26
N ASP A 13 30.57 0.05 -9.40
CA ASP A 13 30.03 1.35 -9.00
C ASP A 13 28.78 1.72 -9.82
N ILE A 14 28.78 1.45 -11.13
CA ILE A 14 27.60 1.66 -11.98
C ILE A 14 26.44 0.75 -11.56
N ASP A 15 26.69 -0.54 -11.30
CA ASP A 15 25.67 -1.49 -10.86
C ASP A 15 25.07 -1.09 -9.49
N ASP A 16 25.90 -0.62 -8.56
CA ASP A 16 25.46 -0.13 -7.27
C ASP A 16 24.62 1.15 -7.42
N ILE A 17 25.05 2.11 -8.25
CA ILE A 17 24.26 3.31 -8.57
C ILE A 17 22.93 2.92 -9.23
N VAL A 18 22.91 1.98 -10.18
CA VAL A 18 21.70 1.51 -10.84
C VAL A 18 20.75 0.80 -9.86
N GLN A 19 21.27 -0.01 -8.95
CA GLN A 19 20.46 -0.63 -7.90
C GLN A 19 19.84 0.41 -6.97
N ARG A 20 20.63 1.39 -6.50
CA ARG A 20 20.13 2.48 -5.64
C ARG A 20 19.09 3.34 -6.35
N VAL A 21 19.28 3.65 -7.64
CA VAL A 21 18.30 4.41 -8.44
C VAL A 21 17.01 3.62 -8.64
N LYS A 22 17.09 2.32 -8.96
CA LYS A 22 15.89 1.46 -9.07
C LYS A 22 15.15 1.34 -7.74
N GLN A 23 15.89 1.23 -6.64
CA GLN A 23 15.33 1.20 -5.30
C GLN A 23 14.63 2.54 -4.99
N SER A 24 15.29 3.66 -5.23
CA SER A 24 14.73 5.01 -5.05
C SER A 24 13.44 5.25 -5.86
N GLN A 25 13.40 4.84 -7.13
CA GLN A 25 12.18 4.92 -7.95
C GLN A 25 11.04 4.04 -7.42
N LEU A 26 11.36 2.84 -6.94
CA LEU A 26 10.38 1.92 -6.35
C LEU A 26 9.80 2.49 -5.05
N TYR A 27 10.66 3.10 -4.21
CA TYR A 27 10.25 3.79 -2.98
C TYR A 27 9.39 5.02 -3.26
N GLU A 28 9.71 5.79 -4.28
CA GLU A 28 8.92 6.96 -4.67
C GLU A 28 7.51 6.57 -5.15
N LEU A 29 7.41 5.53 -5.98
CA LEU A 29 6.14 5.06 -6.52
C LEU A 29 5.29 4.37 -5.44
N ALA A 30 5.91 3.57 -4.58
CA ALA A 30 5.24 2.96 -3.44
C ALA A 30 4.83 3.98 -2.37
N SER A 31 5.62 5.03 -2.17
CA SER A 31 5.25 6.19 -1.34
C SER A 31 4.01 6.89 -1.88
N LEU A 32 3.99 7.19 -3.18
CA LEU A 32 2.85 7.85 -3.80
C LEU A 32 1.57 6.99 -3.68
N ALA A 33 1.69 5.69 -3.96
CA ALA A 33 0.60 4.74 -3.76
C ALA A 33 0.12 4.70 -2.29
N ALA A 34 1.05 4.64 -1.32
CA ALA A 34 0.71 4.63 0.10
C ALA A 34 -0.01 5.92 0.52
N VAL A 35 0.43 7.10 0.07
CA VAL A 35 -0.26 8.37 0.35
C VAL A 35 -1.64 8.40 -0.30
N TRP A 36 -1.77 7.97 -1.56
CA TRP A 36 -3.05 7.93 -2.28
C TRP A 36 -4.08 7.05 -1.56
N TRP A 37 -3.70 5.81 -1.25
CA TRP A 37 -4.56 4.90 -0.49
C TRP A 37 -4.82 5.41 0.92
N GLY A 38 -3.83 5.98 1.58
CA GLY A 38 -3.97 6.57 2.92
C GLY A 38 -5.03 7.67 2.97
N VAL A 39 -5.03 8.60 2.00
CA VAL A 39 -6.04 9.67 1.91
C VAL A 39 -7.45 9.11 1.67
N LEU A 40 -7.59 8.16 0.75
CA LEU A 40 -8.88 7.53 0.44
C LEU A 40 -9.44 6.79 1.66
N VAL A 41 -8.61 5.99 2.33
CA VAL A 41 -8.99 5.22 3.52
C VAL A 41 -9.29 6.14 4.70
N PHE A 42 -8.55 7.23 4.86
CA PHE A 42 -8.85 8.26 5.87
C PHE A 42 -10.25 8.84 5.66
N ALA A 43 -10.56 9.26 4.43
CA ALA A 43 -11.86 9.83 4.08
C ALA A 43 -13.00 8.82 4.26
N ALA A 44 -12.84 7.56 3.83
CA ALA A 44 -13.88 6.55 4.00
C ALA A 44 -14.14 6.20 5.47
N ASN A 45 -13.12 6.15 6.31
CA ASN A 45 -13.29 5.94 7.74
C ASN A 45 -13.99 7.12 8.42
N LEU A 46 -13.70 8.37 7.99
CA LEU A 46 -14.45 9.54 8.45
C LEU A 46 -15.92 9.50 8.04
N VAL A 47 -16.20 9.12 6.78
CA VAL A 47 -17.59 8.95 6.32
C VAL A 47 -18.29 7.83 7.10
N THR A 48 -17.59 6.74 7.38
CA THR A 48 -18.11 5.62 8.20
C THR A 48 -18.45 6.06 9.62
N TRP A 49 -17.67 6.99 10.19
CA TRP A 49 -17.94 7.56 11.52
C TRP A 49 -19.11 8.54 11.53
N LEU A 50 -19.13 9.50 10.59
CA LEU A 50 -20.13 10.57 10.55
C LEU A 50 -21.48 10.10 10.00
N TRP A 51 -21.46 9.22 8.99
CA TRP A 51 -22.65 8.70 8.33
C TRP A 51 -22.53 7.19 8.05
N PRO A 52 -22.76 6.33 9.07
CA PRO A 52 -22.62 4.89 8.95
C PRO A 52 -23.46 4.26 7.83
N ILE A 53 -24.60 4.86 7.50
CA ILE A 53 -25.51 4.43 6.43
C ILE A 53 -24.82 4.46 5.05
N TYR A 54 -23.90 5.40 4.83
CA TYR A 54 -23.19 5.55 3.56
C TYR A 54 -21.85 4.80 3.51
N ALA A 55 -21.49 4.06 4.57
CA ALA A 55 -20.21 3.37 4.65
C ALA A 55 -19.97 2.43 3.46
N ALA A 56 -20.96 1.62 3.08
CA ALA A 56 -20.83 0.69 1.95
C ALA A 56 -20.49 1.42 0.63
N TYR A 57 -21.17 2.54 0.35
CA TYR A 57 -20.91 3.35 -0.85
C TYR A 57 -19.53 4.02 -0.80
N ALA A 58 -19.11 4.48 0.38
CA ALA A 58 -17.79 5.08 0.57
C ALA A 58 -16.67 4.07 0.29
N TRP A 59 -16.80 2.83 0.78
CA TRP A 59 -15.80 1.78 0.56
C TRP A 59 -15.76 1.29 -0.89
N VAL A 60 -16.92 1.16 -1.56
CA VAL A 60 -16.95 0.88 -3.01
C VAL A 60 -16.27 2.01 -3.81
N ALA A 61 -16.52 3.26 -3.44
CA ALA A 61 -15.85 4.40 -4.07
C ALA A 61 -14.33 4.37 -3.84
N VAL A 62 -13.86 4.00 -2.64
CA VAL A 62 -12.42 3.83 -2.36
C VAL A 62 -11.79 2.76 -3.24
N ASP A 63 -12.43 1.60 -3.40
CA ASP A 63 -11.88 0.54 -4.25
C ASP A 63 -11.76 1.00 -5.71
N VAL A 64 -12.81 1.65 -6.24
CA VAL A 64 -12.84 2.17 -7.61
C VAL A 64 -11.81 3.28 -7.81
N LEU A 65 -11.74 4.26 -6.90
CA LEU A 65 -10.81 5.38 -6.99
C LEU A 65 -9.36 4.96 -6.70
N GLY A 66 -9.16 3.98 -5.83
CA GLY A 66 -7.85 3.43 -5.49
C GLY A 66 -7.24 2.71 -6.68
N VAL A 67 -7.97 1.75 -7.26
CA VAL A 67 -7.52 1.02 -8.46
C VAL A 67 -7.45 1.97 -9.66
N GLY A 68 -8.47 2.81 -9.87
CA GLY A 68 -8.51 3.77 -10.96
C GLY A 68 -7.38 4.79 -10.90
N GLY A 69 -7.05 5.31 -9.71
CA GLY A 69 -5.95 6.25 -9.50
C GLY A 69 -4.59 5.66 -9.82
N LEU A 70 -4.34 4.39 -9.44
CA LEU A 70 -3.11 3.69 -9.79
C LEU A 70 -2.97 3.44 -11.31
N ILE A 71 -4.08 3.12 -11.98
CA ILE A 71 -4.10 2.99 -13.45
C ILE A 71 -3.85 4.35 -14.11
N ALA A 72 -4.51 5.40 -13.63
CA ALA A 72 -4.34 6.76 -14.14
C ALA A 72 -2.88 7.24 -14.00
N LEU A 73 -2.25 7.06 -12.83
CA LEU A 73 -0.85 7.39 -12.62
C LEU A 73 0.08 6.71 -13.62
N ARG A 74 -0.24 5.47 -14.00
CA ARG A 74 0.53 4.72 -15.01
C ARG A 74 0.28 5.20 -16.44
N VAL A 75 -0.93 5.66 -16.75
CA VAL A 75 -1.29 6.16 -18.09
C VAL A 75 -0.78 7.60 -18.30
N PHE A 76 -0.79 8.42 -17.25
CA PHE A 76 -0.40 9.83 -17.30
C PHE A 76 1.09 10.11 -17.05
N ASP A 77 1.90 9.09 -16.73
CA ASP A 77 3.35 9.23 -16.64
C ASP A 77 4.06 8.63 -17.86
N PRO A 78 4.28 9.43 -18.93
CA PRO A 78 4.88 8.96 -20.18
C PRO A 78 6.36 8.52 -20.04
N LYS A 79 7.02 8.80 -18.91
CA LYS A 79 8.40 8.38 -18.65
C LYS A 79 8.50 6.97 -18.04
N SER A 80 7.38 6.37 -17.66
CA SER A 80 7.29 5.07 -16.97
C SER A 80 7.27 3.84 -17.89
N HIS A 81 7.73 3.97 -19.15
CA HIS A 81 7.92 2.84 -20.06
C HIS A 81 9.36 2.26 -20.11
N PRO A 82 9.85 1.58 -19.04
CA PRO A 82 10.88 0.55 -19.19
C PRO A 82 10.32 -0.89 -19.17
N PHE A 83 9.06 -1.11 -18.80
CA PHE A 83 8.49 -2.45 -18.62
C PHE A 83 7.36 -2.74 -19.63
N GLY A 84 7.56 -3.76 -20.46
CA GLY A 84 6.63 -4.17 -21.53
C GLY A 84 5.24 -4.61 -21.03
N ALA A 85 4.27 -4.69 -21.95
CA ALA A 85 2.85 -4.97 -21.68
C ALA A 85 2.59 -6.19 -20.76
N GLY A 86 3.48 -7.19 -20.77
CA GLY A 86 3.41 -8.37 -19.90
C GLY A 86 3.56 -8.09 -18.39
N VAL A 87 4.27 -7.01 -18.00
CA VAL A 87 4.36 -6.59 -16.59
C VAL A 87 3.07 -5.87 -16.16
N GLY A 88 2.38 -5.21 -17.10
CA GLY A 88 1.08 -4.60 -16.87
C GLY A 88 0.01 -5.59 -16.46
N ILE A 89 -0.17 -6.64 -17.26
CA ILE A 89 -1.19 -7.66 -16.98
C ILE A 89 -0.88 -8.44 -15.71
N ARG A 90 0.39 -8.74 -15.41
CA ARG A 90 0.77 -9.41 -14.15
C ARG A 90 0.40 -8.57 -12.94
N LEU A 91 0.68 -7.27 -12.95
CA LEU A 91 0.33 -6.38 -11.85
C LEU A 91 -1.21 -6.30 -11.67
N PHE A 92 -1.96 -6.20 -12.77
CA PHE A 92 -3.41 -6.24 -12.73
C PHE A 92 -3.94 -7.56 -12.13
N LEU A 93 -3.39 -8.71 -12.56
CA LEU A 93 -3.74 -10.02 -12.01
C LEU A 93 -3.39 -10.15 -10.52
N VAL A 94 -2.27 -9.58 -10.07
CA VAL A 94 -1.90 -9.54 -8.65
C VAL A 94 -2.95 -8.77 -7.85
N PHE A 95 -3.35 -7.57 -8.29
CA PHE A 95 -4.42 -6.83 -7.62
C PHE A 95 -5.76 -7.57 -7.67
N ALA A 96 -6.12 -8.13 -8.82
CA ALA A 96 -7.36 -8.90 -8.98
C ALA A 96 -7.41 -10.09 -8.03
N LEU A 97 -6.33 -10.88 -7.94
CA LEU A 97 -6.23 -12.01 -7.02
C LEU A 97 -6.24 -11.55 -5.55
N PHE A 98 -5.53 -10.48 -5.24
CA PHE A 98 -5.48 -9.89 -3.91
C PHE A 98 -6.89 -9.52 -3.41
N PHE A 99 -7.64 -8.76 -4.21
CA PHE A 99 -9.02 -8.37 -3.88
C PHE A 99 -9.96 -9.56 -3.90
N ALA A 100 -9.89 -10.44 -4.91
CA ALA A 100 -10.73 -11.62 -5.00
C ALA A 100 -10.59 -12.53 -3.77
N PHE A 101 -9.36 -12.73 -3.29
CA PHE A 101 -9.12 -13.51 -2.08
C PHE A 101 -9.70 -12.82 -0.84
N GLY A 102 -9.47 -11.52 -0.67
CA GLY A 102 -10.05 -10.74 0.43
C GLY A 102 -11.59 -10.79 0.45
N TYR A 103 -12.22 -10.64 -0.72
CA TYR A 103 -13.67 -10.74 -0.89
C TYR A 103 -14.19 -12.16 -0.65
N LEU A 104 -13.46 -13.20 -1.10
CA LEU A 104 -13.83 -14.60 -0.82
C LEU A 104 -13.87 -14.86 0.69
N VAL A 105 -12.84 -14.43 1.42
CA VAL A 105 -12.79 -14.61 2.87
C VAL A 105 -13.88 -13.81 3.57
N THR A 106 -14.12 -12.57 3.15
CA THR A 106 -15.05 -11.66 3.85
C THR A 106 -16.52 -11.83 3.49
N SER A 107 -16.82 -12.37 2.31
CA SER A 107 -18.19 -12.47 1.80
C SER A 107 -18.69 -13.92 1.68
N VAL A 108 -17.79 -14.88 1.47
CA VAL A 108 -18.16 -16.30 1.27
C VAL A 108 -17.89 -17.14 2.51
N VAL A 109 -16.72 -16.96 3.14
CA VAL A 109 -16.29 -17.79 4.28
C VAL A 109 -16.72 -17.18 5.62
N GLY A 110 -16.50 -15.88 5.80
CA GLY A 110 -16.76 -15.16 7.04
C GLY A 110 -18.07 -14.37 7.01
N HIS A 111 -18.83 -14.41 8.10
CA HIS A 111 -19.95 -13.48 8.32
C HIS A 111 -19.46 -12.28 9.14
N PHE A 112 -18.60 -11.45 8.53
CA PHE A 112 -17.97 -10.37 9.26
C PHE A 112 -18.90 -9.17 9.46
N GLY A 113 -19.00 -8.72 10.71
CA GLY A 113 -19.61 -7.43 11.04
C GLY A 113 -18.74 -6.25 10.58
N PRO A 114 -19.27 -5.02 10.57
CA PRO A 114 -18.56 -3.82 10.09
C PRO A 114 -17.19 -3.61 10.73
N ARG A 115 -17.10 -3.89 12.04
CA ARG A 115 -15.84 -3.77 12.80
C ARG A 115 -14.81 -4.82 12.40
N GLN A 116 -15.23 -6.05 12.11
CA GLN A 116 -14.35 -7.13 11.68
C GLN A 116 -13.83 -6.86 10.27
N LEU A 117 -14.67 -6.34 9.38
CA LEU A 117 -14.25 -5.87 8.04
C LEU A 117 -13.22 -4.74 8.13
N GLY A 118 -13.49 -3.75 8.99
CA GLY A 118 -12.58 -2.63 9.26
C GLY A 118 -11.26 -3.01 9.94
N THR A 119 -11.12 -4.25 10.43
CA THR A 119 -9.88 -4.80 10.98
C THR A 119 -9.18 -5.73 10.00
N PHE A 120 -9.93 -6.60 9.32
CA PHE A 120 -9.40 -7.60 8.41
C PHE A 120 -8.68 -6.95 7.23
N TRP A 121 -9.33 -6.02 6.53
CA TRP A 121 -8.75 -5.40 5.34
C TRP A 121 -7.43 -4.67 5.64
N PRO A 122 -7.33 -3.81 6.66
CA PRO A 122 -6.07 -3.16 7.00
C PRO A 122 -4.96 -4.17 7.32
N ILE A 123 -5.22 -5.18 8.15
CA ILE A 123 -4.22 -6.19 8.51
C ILE A 123 -3.80 -6.99 7.27
N TYR A 124 -4.77 -7.33 6.41
CA TYR A 124 -4.51 -8.04 5.16
C TYR A 124 -3.62 -7.20 4.22
N PHE A 125 -3.91 -5.90 4.03
CA PHE A 125 -3.03 -5.00 3.28
C PHE A 125 -1.63 -4.89 3.93
N MET A 126 -1.57 -4.73 5.25
CA MET A 126 -0.31 -4.59 5.98
C MET A 126 0.56 -5.84 5.90
N LEU A 127 -0.03 -7.03 5.79
CA LEU A 127 0.72 -8.26 5.55
C LEU A 127 1.55 -8.17 4.26
N PHE A 128 0.97 -7.68 3.16
CA PHE A 128 1.71 -7.52 1.91
C PHE A 128 2.75 -6.41 2.00
N TYR A 129 2.48 -5.34 2.75
CA TYR A 129 3.50 -4.32 3.04
C TYR A 129 4.67 -4.92 3.81
N THR A 130 4.42 -5.66 4.88
CA THR A 130 5.46 -6.30 5.68
C THR A 130 6.25 -7.31 4.87
N LEU A 131 5.56 -8.15 4.10
CA LEU A 131 6.21 -9.09 3.18
C LEU A 131 7.10 -8.32 2.20
N ALA A 132 6.56 -7.34 1.46
CA ALA A 132 7.35 -6.50 0.55
C ALA A 132 8.58 -5.89 1.24
N GLY A 133 8.44 -5.42 2.49
CA GLY A 133 9.53 -4.87 3.28
C GLY A 133 10.69 -5.84 3.56
N LEU A 134 10.46 -7.15 3.57
CA LEU A 134 11.54 -8.14 3.73
C LEU A 134 12.50 -8.14 2.53
N TRP A 135 12.04 -7.73 1.34
CA TRP A 135 12.88 -7.63 0.13
C TRP A 135 13.34 -6.20 -0.15
N PHE A 136 12.47 -5.21 0.08
CA PHE A 136 12.73 -3.83 -0.38
C PHE A 136 13.27 -2.91 0.72
N GLY A 137 13.02 -3.23 1.99
CA GLY A 137 13.65 -2.58 3.14
C GLY A 137 12.75 -2.42 4.37
N TYR A 138 13.40 -2.17 5.50
CA TYR A 138 12.81 -2.18 6.84
C TYR A 138 11.65 -1.18 7.04
N ALA A 139 11.59 -0.10 6.26
CA ALA A 139 10.54 0.91 6.38
C ALA A 139 9.13 0.33 6.20
N PHE A 140 8.94 -0.51 5.18
CA PHE A 140 7.65 -1.18 4.94
C PHE A 140 7.29 -2.18 6.04
N VAL A 141 8.28 -2.87 6.60
CA VAL A 141 8.09 -3.78 7.75
C VAL A 141 7.59 -3.00 8.96
N ALA A 142 8.26 -1.89 9.29
CA ALA A 142 7.91 -1.04 10.42
C ALA A 142 6.50 -0.44 10.27
N ILE A 143 6.15 0.07 9.08
CA ILE A 143 4.81 0.60 8.78
C ILE A 143 3.76 -0.52 8.90
N GLY A 144 3.99 -1.65 8.25
CA GLY A 144 3.04 -2.77 8.24
C GLY A 144 2.78 -3.34 9.63
N LEU A 145 3.83 -3.60 10.40
CA LEU A 145 3.70 -4.10 11.77
C LEU A 145 3.10 -3.06 12.71
N GLY A 146 3.49 -1.79 12.58
CA GLY A 146 2.97 -0.69 13.39
C GLY A 146 1.47 -0.49 13.19
N ILE A 147 1.02 -0.39 11.94
CA ILE A 147 -0.41 -0.25 11.62
C ILE A 147 -1.18 -1.49 12.05
N THR A 148 -0.63 -2.70 11.86
CA THR A 148 -1.27 -3.95 12.32
C THR A 148 -1.47 -3.96 13.83
N ALA A 149 -0.43 -3.64 14.61
CA ALA A 149 -0.51 -3.59 16.07
C ALA A 149 -1.53 -2.55 16.56
N LEU A 150 -1.53 -1.35 15.97
CA LEU A 150 -2.48 -0.29 16.30
C LEU A 150 -3.92 -0.63 15.86
N THR A 151 -4.08 -1.38 14.77
CA THR A 151 -5.38 -1.87 14.31
C THR A 151 -5.95 -2.89 15.30
N LEU A 152 -5.14 -3.85 15.74
CA LEU A 152 -5.53 -4.83 16.77
C LEU A 152 -5.84 -4.15 18.10
N PHE A 153 -5.02 -3.18 18.50
CA PHE A 153 -5.30 -2.38 19.69
C PHE A 153 -6.65 -1.66 19.59
N GLY A 154 -6.91 -1.00 18.47
CA GLY A 154 -8.21 -0.39 18.19
C GLY A 154 -9.35 -1.39 18.26
N PHE A 155 -9.17 -2.57 17.68
CA PHE A 155 -10.19 -3.61 17.62
C PHE A 155 -10.56 -4.17 18.99
N PHE A 156 -9.63 -4.29 19.94
CA PHE A 156 -9.93 -4.81 21.28
C PHE A 156 -10.32 -3.72 22.28
N TYR A 157 -9.74 -2.52 22.19
CA TYR A 157 -9.86 -1.50 23.23
C TYR A 157 -10.73 -0.29 22.85
N ILE A 158 -10.88 0.04 21.56
CA ILE A 158 -11.64 1.23 21.14
C ILE A 158 -13.05 0.81 20.75
N GLY A 159 -14.07 1.21 21.51
CA GLY A 159 -15.49 0.87 21.26
C GLY A 159 -16.06 1.49 19.97
N GLU A 160 -17.11 2.29 20.10
CA GLU A 160 -17.82 2.85 18.93
C GLU A 160 -16.93 3.74 18.06
N ALA A 161 -15.97 4.45 18.66
CA ALA A 161 -15.01 5.32 17.96
C ALA A 161 -13.97 4.57 17.10
N PHE A 162 -14.13 3.27 16.89
CA PHE A 162 -13.20 2.45 16.11
C PHE A 162 -13.00 2.96 14.66
N PRO A 163 -14.04 3.34 13.89
CA PRO A 163 -13.83 3.90 12.56
C PRO A 163 -12.99 5.18 12.59
N LEU A 164 -13.22 6.05 13.58
CA LEU A 164 -12.42 7.26 13.75
C LEU A 164 -10.96 6.95 14.07
N TRP A 165 -10.71 5.99 14.98
CA TRP A 165 -9.36 5.48 15.26
C TRP A 165 -8.69 4.95 13.98
N MET A 166 -9.42 4.18 13.17
CA MET A 166 -8.92 3.62 11.92
C MET A 166 -8.66 4.66 10.83
N ALA A 167 -9.36 5.80 10.84
CA ALA A 167 -9.01 6.93 9.97
C ALA A 167 -7.56 7.35 10.21
N PHE A 168 -7.18 7.58 11.47
CA PHE A 168 -5.82 8.02 11.80
C PHE A 168 -4.80 6.89 11.71
N VAL A 169 -5.13 5.68 12.17
CA VAL A 169 -4.19 4.56 12.17
C VAL A 169 -3.91 4.05 10.78
N ASN A 170 -4.95 3.72 10.01
CA ASN A 170 -4.76 3.17 8.68
C ASN A 170 -4.51 4.31 7.67
N GLY A 171 -5.42 5.26 7.57
CA GLY A 171 -5.29 6.38 6.64
C GLY A 171 -4.09 7.26 6.94
N GLY A 172 -4.01 7.79 8.17
CA GLY A 172 -2.89 8.62 8.62
C GLY A 172 -1.56 7.87 8.66
N GLY A 173 -1.55 6.62 9.13
CA GLY A 173 -0.34 5.79 9.15
C GLY A 173 0.24 5.54 7.75
N LEU A 174 -0.61 5.28 6.75
CA LEU A 174 -0.20 5.14 5.36
C LEU A 174 0.34 6.45 4.77
N VAL A 175 -0.29 7.59 5.05
CA VAL A 175 0.19 8.91 4.59
C VAL A 175 1.55 9.23 5.21
N LEU A 176 1.70 9.09 6.53
CA LEU A 176 2.96 9.34 7.23
C LEU A 176 4.04 8.36 6.79
N GLY A 177 3.70 7.07 6.64
CA GLY A 177 4.61 6.04 6.14
C GLY A 177 5.08 6.33 4.71
N GLY A 178 4.17 6.74 3.83
CA GLY A 178 4.50 7.18 2.48
C GLY A 178 5.43 8.39 2.47
N LEU A 179 5.15 9.43 3.28
CA LEU A 179 6.01 10.60 3.38
C LEU A 179 7.39 10.29 3.96
N TRP A 180 7.48 9.34 4.92
CA TRP A 180 8.74 8.89 5.48
C TRP A 180 9.59 8.16 4.44
N MET A 181 8.98 7.30 3.62
CA MET A 181 9.66 6.60 2.53
C MET A 181 10.23 7.52 1.44
N ARG A 182 9.70 8.75 1.29
CA ARG A 182 10.27 9.77 0.39
C ARG A 182 11.56 10.42 0.90
N ARG A 183 11.87 10.26 2.19
CA ARG A 183 13.03 10.89 2.84
C ARG A 183 14.22 9.94 3.01
N ILE A 184 14.03 8.66 2.72
CA ILE A 184 15.05 7.61 2.74
C ILE A 184 15.59 7.44 1.33
#